data_AF-A0A2T6B9Q2-F1
#
_entry.id   AF-A0A2T6B9Q2-F1
#
_cell.length_a   1.000
_cell.length_b   1.000
_cell.length_c   1.000
_cell.angle_alpha   90.00
_cell.angle_beta   90.00
_cell.angle_gamma   90.00
#
_symmetry.space_group_name_H-M   'P 1'
#
loop_
_entity.id
_entity.type
_entity.pdbx_description
1 polymer ?
#
loop_
_entity_poly.entity_id
_entity_poly.type
_entity_poly.pdbx_seq_one_letter_code
_entity_poly.pdbx_strand_id
1 'polypeptide(L)'
;MSDIAKAAGISRQAVYLHFSTRADLLVALTRWMDEVNEIDRLLAPSRTAPDGPARLDAWVAAWGSYIPKVHAVARALMAMYDTDAEARAAWDDRMAAMRDGCAAAVRALSADGCLRVDLSEQQAIDLLWTLLSVRNWDHLCRDCGWSEEVYVVRMQDLTRRALCD
;
A
#
# COMPACT_ATOMS: atom_id res chain seq x y z
N MET A 1 1.70 -10.86 -22.31
CA MET A 1 2.34 -12.20 -22.29
C MET A 1 3.39 -12.35 -23.37
N SER A 2 3.07 -12.16 -24.66
CA SER A 2 4.07 -12.30 -25.75
C SER A 2 5.29 -11.39 -25.59
N ASP A 3 5.08 -10.11 -25.26
CA ASP A 3 6.20 -9.16 -25.08
C ASP A 3 7.08 -9.51 -23.88
N ILE A 4 6.47 -10.00 -22.79
CA ILE A 4 7.17 -10.49 -21.60
C ILE A 4 8.02 -11.72 -21.96
N ALA A 5 7.43 -12.68 -22.67
CA ALA A 5 8.13 -13.88 -23.11
C ALA A 5 9.35 -13.53 -23.96
N LYS A 6 9.17 -12.62 -24.93
CA LYS A 6 10.24 -12.11 -25.79
C LYS A 6 11.34 -11.43 -24.98
N ALA A 7 10.99 -10.56 -24.04
CA ALA A 7 11.96 -9.89 -23.17
C ALA A 7 12.72 -10.85 -22.26
N ALA A 8 12.06 -11.91 -21.77
CA ALA A 8 12.64 -12.95 -20.93
C ALA A 8 13.40 -14.03 -21.74
N GLY A 9 13.42 -13.97 -23.07
CA GLY A 9 14.10 -14.95 -23.91
C GLY A 9 13.47 -16.35 -23.90
N ILE A 10 12.17 -16.44 -23.55
CA ILE A 10 11.44 -17.71 -23.48
C ILE A 10 10.21 -17.70 -24.40
N SER A 11 9.63 -18.88 -24.64
CA SER A 11 8.41 -18.98 -25.44
C SER A 11 7.20 -18.46 -24.66
N ARG A 12 6.16 -18.00 -25.38
CA ARG A 12 4.89 -17.61 -24.75
C ARG A 12 4.30 -18.75 -23.91
N GLN A 13 4.34 -19.99 -24.41
CA GLN A 13 3.89 -21.19 -23.69
C GLN A 13 4.66 -21.40 -22.39
N ALA A 14 5.98 -21.13 -22.37
CA ALA A 14 6.76 -21.26 -21.15
C ALA A 14 6.29 -20.29 -20.05
N VAL A 15 5.91 -19.05 -20.40
CA VAL A 15 5.33 -18.13 -19.41
C VAL A 15 4.03 -18.67 -18.83
N TYR A 16 3.16 -19.26 -19.66
CA TYR A 16 1.90 -19.84 -19.19
C TYR A 16 2.05 -21.10 -18.32
N LEU A 17 3.20 -21.79 -18.38
CA LEU A 17 3.51 -22.87 -17.44
C LEU A 17 3.73 -22.35 -16.01
N HIS A 18 4.17 -21.10 -15.86
CA HIS A 18 4.40 -20.46 -14.55
C HIS A 18 3.20 -19.63 -14.10
N PHE A 19 2.49 -18.99 -15.02
CA PHE A 19 1.38 -18.10 -14.72
C PHE A 19 0.19 -18.42 -15.62
N SER A 20 -0.88 -18.97 -15.04
CA SER A 20 -2.08 -19.39 -15.76
C SER A 20 -2.73 -18.23 -16.51
N THR A 21 -2.70 -17.03 -15.94
CA THR A 21 -3.20 -15.79 -16.54
C THR A 21 -2.17 -14.66 -16.44
N ARG A 22 -2.41 -13.55 -17.15
CA ARG A 22 -1.57 -12.36 -16.96
C ARG A 22 -1.89 -11.67 -15.62
N ALA A 23 -3.12 -11.80 -15.11
CA ALA A 23 -3.44 -11.36 -13.74
C ALA A 23 -2.52 -12.05 -12.72
N ASP A 24 -2.36 -13.38 -12.82
CA ASP A 24 -1.49 -14.15 -11.91
C ASP A 24 -0.03 -13.69 -11.97
N LEU A 25 0.46 -13.37 -13.17
CA LEU A 25 1.80 -12.79 -13.35
C LEU A 25 1.91 -11.42 -12.67
N LEU A 26 0.91 -10.56 -12.82
CA LEU A 26 0.92 -9.22 -12.21
C LEU A 26 0.82 -9.30 -10.68
N VAL A 27 0.02 -10.20 -10.14
CA VAL A 27 -0.04 -10.48 -8.69
C VAL A 27 1.28 -11.05 -8.18
N ALA A 28 1.89 -11.97 -8.93
CA ALA A 28 3.20 -12.51 -8.56
C ALA A 28 4.29 -11.44 -8.59
N LEU A 29 4.26 -10.53 -9.57
CA LEU A 29 5.17 -9.39 -9.65
C LEU A 29 5.06 -8.50 -8.40
N THR A 30 3.83 -8.17 -7.98
CA THR A 30 3.64 -7.29 -6.82
C THR A 30 4.08 -7.98 -5.52
N ARG A 31 3.89 -9.29 -5.37
CA ARG A 31 4.43 -10.09 -4.24
C ARG A 31 5.95 -10.17 -4.26
N TRP A 32 6.55 -10.39 -5.43
CA TRP A 32 7.99 -10.35 -5.58
C TRP A 32 8.55 -8.96 -5.20
N MET A 33 7.84 -7.88 -5.55
CA MET A 33 8.19 -6.53 -5.10
C MET A 33 8.14 -6.38 -3.58
N ASP A 34 7.18 -7.01 -2.90
CA ASP A 34 7.14 -7.03 -1.43
C ASP A 34 8.37 -7.72 -0.83
N GLU A 35 8.78 -8.86 -1.42
CA GLU A 35 9.93 -9.64 -0.98
C GLU A 35 11.25 -8.87 -1.18
N VAL A 36 11.53 -8.37 -2.38
CA VAL A 36 12.80 -7.68 -2.69
C VAL A 36 12.98 -6.37 -1.95
N ASN A 37 11.87 -5.74 -1.54
CA ASN A 37 11.88 -4.52 -0.75
C ASN A 37 11.77 -4.79 0.76
N GLU A 38 11.83 -6.06 1.17
CA GLU A 38 11.78 -6.51 2.57
C GLU A 38 10.60 -5.92 3.35
N ILE A 39 9.39 -5.96 2.79
CA ILE A 39 8.22 -5.30 3.38
C ILE A 39 7.96 -5.73 4.83
N ASP A 40 8.21 -6.99 5.17
CA ASP A 40 8.04 -7.50 6.54
C ASP A 40 9.00 -6.84 7.52
N ARG A 41 10.24 -6.57 7.10
CA ARG A 41 11.22 -5.82 7.89
C ARG A 41 10.79 -4.37 8.05
N LEU A 42 10.28 -3.75 6.98
CA LEU A 42 9.76 -2.37 7.04
C LEU A 42 8.55 -2.26 7.97
N LEU A 43 7.69 -3.29 8.02
CA LEU A 43 6.49 -3.32 8.85
C LEU A 43 6.74 -3.76 10.29
N ALA A 44 7.89 -4.36 10.60
CA ALA A 44 8.20 -4.87 11.93
C ALA A 44 8.00 -3.82 13.04
N PRO A 45 8.50 -2.57 12.92
CA PRO A 45 8.28 -1.54 13.94
C PRO A 45 6.80 -1.25 14.22
N SER A 46 5.94 -1.30 13.20
CA SER A 46 4.49 -1.13 13.37
C SER A 46 3.87 -2.34 14.07
N ARG A 47 4.26 -3.55 13.68
CA ARG A 47 3.73 -4.80 14.27
C ARG A 47 4.14 -4.99 15.72
N THR A 48 5.27 -4.44 16.15
CA THR A 48 5.81 -4.56 17.52
C THR A 48 5.76 -3.25 18.32
N ALA A 49 5.04 -2.24 17.84
CA ALA A 49 4.92 -0.96 18.53
C ALA A 49 4.26 -1.15 19.92
N PRO A 50 4.67 -0.35 20.92
CA PRO A 50 4.21 -0.52 22.31
C PRO A 50 2.75 -0.09 22.53
N ASP A 51 2.23 0.77 21.66
CA ASP A 51 0.88 1.32 21.73
C ASP A 51 0.33 1.67 20.33
N GLY A 52 -0.97 1.89 20.25
CA GLY A 52 -1.72 2.22 19.05
C GLY A 52 -1.21 3.47 18.33
N PRO A 53 -0.97 4.59 19.03
CA PRO A 53 -0.43 5.78 18.40
C PRO A 53 0.98 5.56 17.81
N ALA A 54 1.88 4.89 18.51
CA ALA A 54 3.20 4.51 17.97
C ALA A 54 3.08 3.54 16.80
N ARG A 55 2.11 2.62 16.84
CA ARG A 55 1.81 1.69 15.74
C ARG A 55 1.34 2.43 14.49
N LEU A 56 0.46 3.42 14.65
CA LEU A 56 -0.02 4.27 13.56
C LEU A 56 1.14 5.00 12.90
N ASP A 57 2.00 5.65 13.69
CA ASP A 57 3.16 6.37 13.16
C ASP A 57 4.11 5.46 12.39
N ALA A 58 4.43 4.31 12.97
CA ALA A 58 5.30 3.33 12.33
C ALA A 58 4.68 2.74 11.05
N TRP A 59 3.34 2.56 11.02
CA TRP A 59 2.63 2.14 9.82
C TRP A 59 2.72 3.18 8.71
N VAL A 60 2.46 4.45 9.03
CA VAL A 60 2.56 5.57 8.08
C VAL A 60 3.98 5.71 7.52
N ALA A 61 5.00 5.59 8.37
CA ALA A 61 6.40 5.63 7.95
C ALA A 61 6.79 4.46 7.04
N ALA A 62 6.39 3.23 7.41
CA ALA A 62 6.68 2.04 6.62
C ALA A 62 5.99 2.11 5.24
N TRP A 63 4.72 2.51 5.20
CA TRP A 63 3.99 2.65 3.95
C TRP A 63 4.51 3.81 3.10
N GLY A 64 4.73 4.99 3.69
CA GLY A 64 5.24 6.17 3.00
C GLY A 64 6.62 5.95 2.36
N SER A 65 7.48 5.17 2.99
CA SER A 65 8.79 4.78 2.44
C SER A 65 8.74 3.61 1.45
N TYR A 66 7.63 2.87 1.42
CA TYR A 66 7.41 1.78 0.49
C TYR A 66 6.82 2.25 -0.84
N ILE A 67 5.91 3.22 -0.82
CA ILE A 67 5.25 3.75 -2.04
C ILE A 67 6.25 4.11 -3.15
N PRO A 68 7.35 4.86 -2.92
CA PRO A 68 8.29 5.21 -3.98
C PRO A 68 8.89 3.99 -4.71
N LYS A 69 9.09 2.89 -3.98
CA LYS A 69 9.68 1.64 -4.49
C LYS A 69 8.75 0.90 -5.42
N VAL A 70 7.43 1.06 -5.23
CA VAL A 70 6.39 0.35 -5.98
C VAL A 70 5.58 1.24 -6.92
N HIS A 71 5.80 2.55 -6.86
CA HIS A 71 4.97 3.55 -7.51
C HIS A 71 4.81 3.33 -9.02
N ALA A 72 5.88 2.97 -9.73
CA ALA A 72 5.82 2.79 -11.18
C ALA A 72 4.82 1.70 -11.59
N VAL A 73 4.82 0.57 -10.86
CA VAL A 73 3.89 -0.55 -11.10
C VAL A 73 2.49 -0.18 -10.63
N ALA A 74 2.36 0.44 -9.45
CA ALA A 74 1.09 0.92 -8.94
C ALA A 74 0.39 1.88 -9.94
N ARG A 75 1.12 2.84 -10.49
CA ARG A 75 0.61 3.78 -11.50
C ARG A 75 0.17 3.08 -12.78
N ALA A 76 0.93 2.08 -13.26
CA ALA A 76 0.54 1.31 -14.44
C ALA A 76 -0.75 0.53 -14.21
N LEU A 77 -0.89 -0.13 -13.05
CA LEU A 77 -2.11 -0.85 -12.69
C LEU A 77 -3.31 0.11 -12.55
N MET A 78 -3.14 1.25 -11.87
CA MET A 78 -4.18 2.28 -11.74
C MET A 78 -4.63 2.84 -13.09
N ALA A 79 -3.71 3.07 -14.03
CA ALA A 79 -4.05 3.58 -15.36
C ALA A 79 -4.89 2.61 -16.20
N MET A 80 -4.78 1.30 -15.92
CA MET A 80 -5.50 0.26 -16.62
C MET A 80 -6.76 -0.21 -15.89
N TYR A 81 -7.01 0.30 -14.68
CA TYR A 81 -8.03 -0.21 -13.76
C TYR A 81 -9.44 -0.29 -14.35
N ASP A 82 -9.85 0.73 -15.12
CA ASP A 82 -11.20 0.80 -15.69
C ASP A 82 -11.38 -0.08 -16.93
N THR A 83 -10.29 -0.40 -17.64
CA THR A 83 -10.32 -1.02 -18.97
C THR A 83 -9.76 -2.45 -19.03
N ASP A 84 -9.06 -2.89 -17.98
CA ASP A 84 -8.39 -4.19 -17.93
C ASP A 84 -8.74 -4.92 -16.63
N ALA A 85 -9.56 -5.97 -16.76
CA ALA A 85 -10.01 -6.76 -15.62
C ALA A 85 -8.87 -7.50 -14.89
N GLU A 86 -7.79 -7.86 -15.59
CA GLU A 86 -6.63 -8.51 -14.97
C GLU A 86 -5.81 -7.50 -14.16
N ALA A 87 -5.63 -6.28 -14.67
CA ALA A 87 -4.97 -5.20 -13.95
C ALA A 87 -5.80 -4.75 -12.73
N ARG A 88 -7.13 -4.70 -12.86
CA ARG A 88 -8.06 -4.46 -11.76
C ARG A 88 -7.89 -5.48 -10.65
N ALA A 89 -7.91 -6.77 -10.97
CA ALA A 89 -7.74 -7.83 -9.98
C ALA A 89 -6.41 -7.72 -9.21
N ALA A 90 -5.30 -7.43 -9.91
CA ALA A 90 -4.00 -7.24 -9.27
C ALA A 90 -3.94 -5.99 -8.39
N TRP A 91 -4.62 -4.90 -8.80
CA TRP A 91 -4.75 -3.69 -7.98
C TRP A 91 -5.60 -3.93 -6.74
N ASP A 92 -6.75 -4.58 -6.90
CA ASP A 92 -7.69 -4.86 -5.79
C ASP A 92 -7.05 -5.78 -4.74
N ASP A 93 -6.32 -6.82 -5.13
CA ASP A 93 -5.53 -7.67 -4.21
C ASP A 93 -4.55 -6.84 -3.37
N ARG A 94 -3.84 -5.91 -4.01
CA ARG A 94 -2.88 -5.04 -3.33
C ARG A 94 -3.55 -4.07 -2.37
N MET A 95 -4.69 -3.52 -2.79
CA MET A 95 -5.45 -2.58 -1.99
C MET A 95 -6.14 -3.26 -0.80
N ALA A 96 -6.56 -4.52 -0.93
CA ALA A 96 -7.04 -5.31 0.20
C ALA A 96 -5.95 -5.46 1.27
N ALA A 97 -4.72 -5.84 0.88
CA ALA A 97 -3.61 -6.01 1.82
C ALA A 97 -3.22 -4.72 2.55
N MET A 98 -3.16 -3.59 1.84
CA MET A 98 -2.87 -2.31 2.51
C MET A 98 -4.05 -1.90 3.42
N ARG A 99 -5.31 -2.24 3.07
CA ARG A 99 -6.49 -1.90 3.88
C ARG A 99 -6.52 -2.71 5.17
N ASP A 100 -6.07 -3.96 5.12
CA ASP A 100 -5.84 -4.78 6.31
C ASP A 100 -4.78 -4.16 7.23
N GLY A 101 -3.71 -3.59 6.66
CA GLY A 101 -2.71 -2.84 7.42
C GLY A 101 -3.29 -1.60 8.13
N CYS A 102 -4.13 -0.84 7.44
CA CYS A 102 -4.86 0.29 8.04
C CYS A 102 -5.79 -0.18 9.17
N ALA A 103 -6.54 -1.27 8.93
CA ALA A 103 -7.40 -1.88 9.93
C ALA A 103 -6.63 -2.36 11.16
N ALA A 104 -5.42 -2.89 10.97
CA ALA A 104 -4.58 -3.32 12.08
C ALA A 104 -4.06 -2.13 12.92
N ALA A 105 -3.72 -1.00 12.28
CA ALA A 105 -3.34 0.22 13.00
C ALA A 105 -4.52 0.84 13.76
N VAL A 106 -5.69 0.96 13.14
CA VAL A 106 -6.90 1.50 13.77
C VAL A 106 -7.38 0.64 14.94
N ARG A 107 -7.36 -0.69 14.80
CA ARG A 107 -7.72 -1.59 15.89
C ARG A 107 -6.81 -1.45 17.10
N ALA A 108 -5.52 -1.15 16.90
CA ALA A 108 -4.61 -0.87 18.00
C ALA A 108 -4.93 0.45 18.71
N LEU A 109 -5.29 1.51 17.96
CA LEU A 109 -5.79 2.75 18.55
C LEU A 109 -7.05 2.52 19.40
N SER A 110 -8.00 1.76 18.86
CA SER A 110 -9.25 1.41 19.54
C SER A 110 -9.00 0.61 20.83
N ALA A 111 -8.14 -0.41 20.77
CA ALA A 111 -7.79 -1.25 21.91
C ALA A 111 -7.13 -0.46 23.06
N ASP A 112 -6.33 0.56 22.72
CA ASP A 112 -5.65 1.41 23.70
C ASP A 112 -6.48 2.63 24.14
N GLY A 113 -7.75 2.72 23.70
CA GLY A 113 -8.63 3.85 24.03
C GLY A 113 -8.17 5.19 23.47
N CYS A 114 -7.32 5.17 22.44
CA CYS A 114 -6.75 6.35 21.79
C CYS A 114 -7.49 6.75 20.51
N LEU A 115 -8.45 5.95 20.05
CA LEU A 115 -9.29 6.29 18.90
C LEU A 115 -10.30 7.38 19.28
N ARG A 116 -10.40 8.42 18.44
CA ARG A 116 -11.33 9.54 18.59
C ARG A 116 -12.77 9.06 18.85
N VAL A 117 -13.39 9.54 19.92
CA VAL A 117 -14.69 9.02 20.41
C VAL A 117 -15.88 9.16 19.43
N ASP A 118 -15.82 10.08 18.47
CA ASP A 118 -16.86 10.30 17.47
C ASP A 118 -16.68 9.44 16.19
N LEU A 119 -15.61 8.64 16.10
CA LEU A 119 -15.34 7.76 14.98
C LEU A 119 -15.61 6.29 15.33
N SER A 120 -16.35 5.61 14.46
CA SER A 120 -16.30 4.14 14.43
C SER A 120 -14.96 3.65 13.85
N GLU A 121 -14.53 2.44 14.22
CA GLU A 121 -13.34 1.81 13.62
C GLU A 121 -13.43 1.79 12.09
N GLN A 122 -14.61 1.51 11.54
CA GLN A 122 -14.80 1.47 10.09
C GLN A 122 -14.55 2.83 9.43
N GLN A 123 -15.09 3.91 10.00
CA GLN A 123 -14.84 5.27 9.50
C GLN A 123 -13.36 5.64 9.62
N ALA A 124 -12.71 5.30 10.73
CA ALA A 124 -11.29 5.55 10.92
C ALA A 124 -10.41 4.78 9.92
N ILE A 125 -10.77 3.53 9.60
CA ILE A 125 -10.11 2.72 8.56
C ILE A 125 -10.27 3.39 7.21
N ASP A 126 -11.48 3.80 6.84
CA ASP A 126 -11.75 4.41 5.54
C ASP A 126 -11.04 5.77 5.39
N LEU A 127 -10.94 6.56 6.47
CA LEU A 127 -10.17 7.79 6.50
C LEU A 127 -8.67 7.52 6.33
N LEU A 128 -8.09 6.61 7.13
CA LEU A 128 -6.67 6.27 7.06
C LEU A 128 -6.30 5.73 5.67
N TRP A 129 -7.13 4.81 5.16
CA TRP A 129 -7.03 4.22 3.83
C TRP A 129 -6.99 5.28 2.72
N THR A 130 -7.90 6.24 2.79
CA THR A 130 -8.01 7.31 1.81
C THR A 130 -6.82 8.26 1.87
N LEU A 131 -6.45 8.71 3.08
CA LEU A 131 -5.34 9.64 3.30
C LEU A 131 -4.02 9.08 2.77
N LEU A 132 -3.77 7.79 3.03
CA LEU A 132 -2.55 7.09 2.63
C LEU A 132 -2.59 6.48 1.22
N SER A 133 -3.60 6.79 0.41
CA SER A 133 -3.70 6.23 -0.94
C SER A 133 -2.49 6.61 -1.80
N VAL A 134 -2.08 5.72 -2.71
CA VAL A 134 -0.98 5.98 -3.66
C VAL A 134 -1.24 7.24 -4.49
N ARG A 135 -2.52 7.52 -4.78
CA ARG A 135 -2.93 8.71 -5.54
C ARG A 135 -2.68 10.01 -4.79
N ASN A 136 -2.93 10.04 -3.47
CA ASN A 136 -2.59 11.19 -2.64
C ASN A 136 -1.08 11.36 -2.50
N TRP A 137 -0.34 10.27 -2.31
CA TRP A 137 1.13 10.32 -2.30
C TRP A 137 1.69 10.88 -3.60
N ASP A 138 1.19 10.42 -4.77
CA ASP A 138 1.65 10.88 -6.08
C ASP A 138 1.38 12.37 -6.26
N HIS A 139 0.19 12.84 -5.92
CA HIS A 139 -0.14 14.27 -5.97
C HIS A 139 0.75 15.13 -5.06
N LEU A 140 0.98 14.70 -3.82
CA LEU A 140 1.82 15.45 -2.88
C LEU A 140 3.30 15.44 -3.28
N CYS A 141 3.84 14.32 -3.74
CA CYS A 141 5.27 14.19 -4.02
C CYS A 141 5.64 14.65 -5.45
N ARG A 142 4.79 14.41 -6.45
CA ARG A 142 5.05 14.80 -7.85
C ARG A 142 4.53 16.19 -8.18
N ASP A 143 3.29 16.49 -7.81
CA ASP A 143 2.67 17.75 -8.22
C ASP A 143 3.01 18.87 -7.23
N CYS A 144 2.97 18.58 -5.92
CA CYS A 144 3.30 19.55 -4.88
C CYS A 144 4.80 19.55 -4.50
N GLY A 145 5.59 18.63 -5.05
CA GLY A 145 7.05 18.60 -4.88
C GLY A 145 7.54 18.21 -3.49
N TRP A 146 6.74 17.49 -2.70
CA TRP A 146 7.16 17.06 -1.36
C TRP A 146 8.26 16.00 -1.43
N SER A 147 9.21 16.08 -0.50
CA SER A 147 10.12 14.96 -0.24
C SER A 147 9.38 13.85 0.52
N GLU A 148 9.92 12.63 0.47
CA GLU A 148 9.41 11.49 1.23
C GLU A 148 9.36 11.78 2.74
N GLU A 149 10.40 12.43 3.27
CA GLU A 149 10.47 12.84 4.67
C GLU A 149 9.35 13.80 5.04
N VAL A 150 9.09 14.81 4.21
CA VAL A 150 7.98 15.76 4.43
C VAL A 150 6.63 15.04 4.37
N TYR A 151 6.43 14.14 3.40
CA TYR A 151 5.22 13.35 3.29
C TYR A 151 4.96 12.52 4.55
N VAL A 152 5.95 11.76 5.02
CA VAL A 152 5.81 10.89 6.20
C VAL A 152 5.46 11.72 7.43
N VAL A 153 6.23 12.78 7.72
CA VAL A 153 5.99 13.64 8.90
C VAL A 153 4.60 14.28 8.86
N ARG A 154 4.17 14.76 7.69
CA ARG A 154 2.85 15.40 7.55
C ARG A 154 1.71 14.40 7.62
N MET A 155 1.88 13.20 7.08
CA MET A 155 0.84 12.16 7.18
C MET A 155 0.75 11.59 8.60
N GLN A 156 1.84 11.50 9.35
CA GLN A 156 1.81 11.12 10.78
C GLN A 156 1.02 12.17 11.59
N ASP A 157 1.37 13.46 11.46
CA ASP A 157 0.64 14.54 12.15
C ASP A 157 -0.85 14.58 11.75
N LEU A 158 -1.15 14.48 10.44
CA LEU A 158 -2.52 14.52 9.95
C LEU A 158 -3.35 13.32 10.44
N THR A 159 -2.80 12.11 10.35
CA THR A 159 -3.52 10.90 10.78
C THR A 159 -3.70 10.85 12.29
N ARG A 160 -2.72 11.32 13.08
CA ARG A 160 -2.89 11.50 14.53
C ARG A 160 -4.02 12.47 14.85
N ARG A 161 -4.04 13.66 14.25
CA ARG A 161 -5.12 14.65 14.47
C ARG A 161 -6.49 14.15 14.00
N ALA A 162 -6.51 13.35 12.93
CA ALA A 162 -7.75 12.83 12.37
C ALA A 162 -8.34 11.69 13.21
N LEU A 163 -7.48 10.85 13.81
CA LEU A 163 -7.89 9.57 14.39
C LEU A 163 -7.71 9.47 15.91
N CYS A 164 -6.88 10.31 16.52
CA CYS A 164 -6.63 10.31 17.95
C CYS A 164 -7.33 11.49 18.66
N ASP A 165 -7.69 11.27 19.92
CA ASP A 165 -8.10 12.32 20.88
C ASP A 165 -6.88 12.98 21.57
#